data_AF-A0A2U1AI98-F1
#
_entry.id   AF-A0A2U1AI98-F1
#
_cell.length_a   1.000
_cell.length_b   1.000
_cell.length_c   1.000
_cell.angle_alpha   90.00
_cell.angle_beta   90.00
_cell.angle_gamma   90.00
#
_symmetry.space_group_name_H-M   'P 1'
#
loop_
_entity.id
_entity.type
_entity.pdbx_description
1 polymer ?
#
loop_
_entity_poly.entity_id
_entity_poly.type
_entity_poly.pdbx_seq_one_letter_code
_entity_poly.pdbx_strand_id
1 'polypeptide(L)'
;MKKFKIWLVVTVCLTSCNIGAGTLGSFDDRKFRVNFDEMQAAMNLLEEQKIPDKWKETAASIQHTYEFLSANTTCFYFPESPEEMYFVSYQGNSKVTVMSVRSVFINGRWLTERDLTEAESERIENRFDKEIVDKLERVTNSKATREN
;
A
#
# COMPACT_ATOMS: atom_id res chain seq x y z
N MET A 1 16.05 -37.30 -57.29
CA MET A 1 14.93 -37.38 -56.32
C MET A 1 14.89 -36.12 -55.48
N LYS A 2 13.71 -35.47 -55.48
CA LYS A 2 13.13 -34.50 -54.53
C LYS A 2 13.99 -33.31 -54.03
N LYS A 3 13.63 -32.13 -54.55
CA LYS A 3 13.85 -30.79 -53.99
C LYS A 3 13.10 -30.70 -52.64
N PHE A 4 13.71 -30.15 -51.60
CA PHE A 4 12.98 -29.61 -50.46
C PHE A 4 13.71 -28.37 -49.92
N LYS A 5 13.16 -27.19 -50.27
CA LYS A 5 13.50 -25.92 -49.62
C LYS A 5 12.75 -25.91 -48.29
N ILE A 6 13.45 -25.78 -47.17
CA ILE A 6 12.83 -25.44 -45.89
C ILE A 6 13.32 -24.05 -45.51
N TRP A 7 12.37 -23.13 -45.65
CA TRP A 7 12.45 -21.73 -45.27
C TRP A 7 12.32 -21.68 -43.74
N LEU A 8 13.42 -21.43 -43.03
CA LEU A 8 13.37 -21.24 -41.58
C LEU A 8 13.01 -19.78 -41.32
N VAL A 9 11.72 -19.53 -41.16
CA VAL A 9 11.19 -18.27 -40.64
C VAL A 9 11.53 -18.20 -39.17
N VAL A 10 12.50 -17.37 -38.84
CA VAL A 10 12.74 -16.93 -37.47
C VAL A 10 11.67 -15.87 -37.16
N THR A 11 10.53 -16.31 -36.61
CA THR A 11 9.56 -15.44 -35.95
C THR A 11 9.49 -15.87 -34.51
N VAL A 12 10.28 -15.25 -33.65
CA VAL A 12 10.08 -15.35 -32.20
C VAL A 12 10.33 -13.98 -31.56
N CYS A 13 9.20 -13.40 -31.15
CA CYS A 13 8.98 -12.51 -30.02
C CYS A 13 9.61 -11.11 -30.03
N LEU A 14 8.89 -10.18 -30.67
CA LEU A 14 8.70 -8.84 -30.10
C LEU A 14 7.94 -9.00 -28.77
N THR A 15 8.66 -9.25 -27.67
CA THR A 15 8.10 -8.98 -26.35
C THR A 15 7.96 -7.48 -26.26
N SER A 16 6.73 -7.00 -26.43
CA SER A 16 6.33 -5.65 -26.07
C SER A 16 6.69 -5.42 -24.62
N CYS A 17 7.79 -4.70 -24.37
CA CYS A 17 8.03 -4.05 -23.11
C CYS A 17 6.90 -3.04 -22.92
N ASN A 18 5.82 -3.46 -22.26
CA ASN A 18 4.98 -2.53 -21.52
C ASN A 18 5.86 -1.96 -20.43
N ILE A 19 6.59 -0.88 -20.76
CA ILE A 19 7.17 0.02 -19.78
C ILE A 19 5.96 0.69 -19.13
N GLY A 20 5.34 -0.02 -18.19
CA GLY A 20 4.57 0.64 -17.16
C GLY A 20 5.54 1.60 -16.49
N ALA A 21 5.26 2.90 -16.59
CA ALA A 21 5.91 3.89 -15.76
C ALA A 21 5.84 3.37 -14.33
N GLY A 22 6.98 3.03 -13.73
CA GLY A 22 7.02 2.29 -12.48
C GLY A 22 6.35 3.08 -11.37
N THR A 23 5.09 2.77 -11.08
CA THR A 23 4.46 3.09 -9.81
C THR A 23 5.21 2.27 -8.78
N LEU A 24 5.87 2.90 -7.80
CA LEU A 24 6.42 2.18 -6.64
C LEU A 24 5.29 1.27 -6.14
N GLY A 25 5.39 -0.05 -6.34
CA GLY A 25 4.24 -0.96 -6.29
C GLY A 25 3.54 -0.84 -4.95
N SER A 26 2.45 -0.11 -4.97
CA SER A 26 1.72 0.30 -3.79
C SER A 26 0.32 -0.26 -3.91
N PHE A 27 -0.11 -0.82 -2.80
CA PHE A 27 -1.50 -1.10 -2.52
C PHE A 27 -2.42 0.05 -2.93
N ASP A 28 -3.67 -0.28 -3.22
CA ASP A 28 -4.64 0.62 -3.80
C ASP A 28 -4.81 1.90 -2.95
N ASP A 29 -5.09 3.01 -3.63
CA ASP A 29 -5.40 4.28 -2.99
C ASP A 29 -6.83 4.27 -2.44
N ARG A 30 -7.00 4.77 -1.21
CA ARG A 30 -8.29 5.08 -0.59
C ARG A 30 -8.50 6.57 -0.59
N LYS A 31 -9.52 7.03 -1.31
CA LYS A 31 -9.87 8.45 -1.39
C LYS A 31 -11.08 8.76 -0.53
N PHE A 32 -10.90 9.64 0.43
CA PHE A 32 -11.96 10.15 1.29
C PHE A 32 -12.31 11.57 0.86
N ARG A 33 -13.61 11.87 0.81
CA ARG A 33 -14.11 13.24 0.56
C ARG A 33 -14.11 14.07 1.84
N VAL A 34 -12.94 14.17 2.45
CA VAL A 34 -12.66 14.98 3.63
C VAL A 34 -11.34 15.70 3.44
N ASN A 35 -11.21 16.86 4.09
CA ASN A 35 -9.97 17.61 4.01
C ASN A 35 -8.86 16.93 4.83
N PHE A 36 -7.62 17.39 4.61
CA PHE A 36 -6.45 16.83 5.25
C PHE A 36 -6.50 16.89 6.79
N ASP A 37 -6.93 18.02 7.36
CA ASP A 37 -6.96 18.23 8.81
C ASP A 37 -8.02 17.35 9.48
N GLU A 38 -9.19 17.19 8.86
CA GLU A 38 -10.24 16.27 9.31
C GLU A 38 -9.75 14.82 9.31
N MET A 39 -9.03 14.40 8.26
CA MET A 39 -8.45 13.07 8.21
C MET A 39 -7.39 12.87 9.30
N GLN A 40 -6.52 13.86 9.51
CA GLN A 40 -5.51 13.79 10.57
C GLN A 40 -6.14 13.70 11.96
N ALA A 41 -7.18 14.49 12.22
CA ALA A 41 -7.94 14.41 13.47
C ALA A 41 -8.59 13.05 13.66
N ALA A 42 -9.17 12.46 12.60
CA ALA A 42 -9.79 11.14 12.65
C ALA A 42 -8.76 10.03 12.93
N MET A 43 -7.60 10.08 12.29
CA MET A 43 -6.53 9.11 12.49
C MET A 43 -5.97 9.12 13.91
N ASN A 44 -5.85 10.29 14.54
CA ASN A 44 -5.38 10.42 15.92
C ASN A 44 -6.31 9.76 16.96
N LEU A 45 -7.53 9.37 16.58
CA LEU A 45 -8.47 8.64 17.42
C LEU A 45 -8.28 7.11 17.35
N LEU A 46 -7.44 6.62 16.43
CA LEU A 46 -7.24 5.18 16.22
C LEU A 46 -6.19 4.61 17.18
N GLU A 47 -6.56 3.54 17.89
CA GLU A 47 -5.67 2.82 18.81
C GLU A 47 -4.53 2.11 18.07
N GLU A 48 -4.73 1.78 16.80
CA GLU A 48 -3.75 1.13 15.93
C GLU A 48 -2.49 1.98 15.71
N GLN A 49 -2.53 3.29 16.01
CA GLN A 49 -1.32 4.14 15.97
C GLN A 49 -0.38 3.89 17.16
N LYS A 50 -0.81 3.17 18.20
CA LYS A 50 0.00 2.87 19.38
C LYS A 50 0.93 1.70 19.10
N ILE A 51 2.12 2.01 18.60
CA ILE A 51 3.18 1.04 18.38
C ILE A 51 3.81 0.62 19.73
N PRO A 52 3.87 -0.68 20.06
CA PRO A 52 4.48 -1.15 21.30
C PRO A 52 6.00 -0.92 21.30
N ASP A 53 6.60 -0.80 22.48
CA ASP A 53 8.03 -0.46 22.66
C ASP A 53 8.97 -1.37 21.84
N LYS A 54 8.68 -2.67 21.77
CA LYS A 54 9.47 -3.65 21.01
C LYS A 54 9.58 -3.34 19.51
N TRP A 55 8.67 -2.53 18.95
CA TRP A 55 8.62 -2.22 17.53
C TRP A 55 8.88 -0.75 17.18
N LYS A 56 9.19 0.11 18.16
CA LYS A 56 9.43 1.54 17.91
C LYS A 56 10.59 1.79 16.95
N GLU A 57 11.70 1.08 17.13
CA GLU A 57 12.86 1.23 16.24
C GLU A 57 12.55 0.74 14.82
N THR A 58 11.79 -0.34 14.69
CA THR A 58 11.34 -0.87 13.39
C THR A 58 10.40 0.09 12.66
N ALA A 59 9.49 0.75 13.39
CA ALA A 59 8.63 1.79 12.83
C ALA A 59 9.43 3.04 12.41
N ALA A 60 10.47 3.40 13.16
CA ALA A 60 11.35 4.51 12.79
C ALA A 60 12.22 4.17 11.57
N SER A 61 12.69 2.94 11.42
CA SER A 61 13.57 2.54 10.31
C SER A 61 12.89 2.69 8.94
N ILE A 62 11.59 2.40 8.86
CA ILE A 62 10.84 2.53 7.60
C ILE A 62 10.62 4.00 7.23
N GLN A 63 10.45 4.89 8.22
CA GLN A 63 10.34 6.33 7.98
C GLN A 63 11.61 6.88 7.33
N HIS A 64 12.79 6.46 7.79
CA HIS A 64 14.06 6.83 7.14
C HIS A 64 14.18 6.31 5.71
N THR A 65 13.68 5.09 5.45
CA THR A 65 13.70 4.49 4.11
C THR A 65 12.85 5.29 3.12
N TYR A 66 11.76 5.89 3.62
CA TYR A 66 10.80 6.65 2.83
C TYR A 66 10.81 8.15 3.15
N GLU A 67 11.94 8.71 3.57
CA GLU A 67 12.07 10.13 3.95
C GLU A 67 11.66 11.10 2.81
N PHE A 68 11.69 10.62 1.56
CA PHE A 68 11.23 11.37 0.38
C PHE A 68 9.71 11.42 0.23
N LEU A 69 8.96 10.48 0.83
CA LEU A 69 7.51 10.57 0.91
C LEU A 69 7.22 11.67 1.93
N SER A 70 6.67 12.79 1.45
CA SER A 70 6.29 13.98 2.21
C SER A 70 5.78 13.64 3.61
N ALA A 71 6.05 14.52 4.60
CA ALA A 71 5.84 14.45 6.05
C ALA A 71 4.59 13.72 6.63
N ASN A 72 3.64 13.34 5.80
CA ASN A 72 2.37 12.73 6.14
C ASN A 72 2.44 11.22 5.95
N THR A 73 3.16 10.57 6.85
CA THR A 73 3.20 9.11 6.97
C THR A 73 2.84 8.68 8.38
N THR A 74 2.31 7.47 8.53
CA THR A 74 1.99 6.89 9.83
C THR A 74 2.17 5.37 9.79
N CYS A 75 2.20 4.76 10.98
CA CYS A 75 2.22 3.31 11.13
C CYS A 75 0.96 2.86 11.87
N PHE A 76 0.31 1.83 11.37
CA PHE A 76 -0.77 1.12 12.08
C PHE A 76 -0.28 -0.25 12.51
N TYR A 77 -0.41 -0.60 13.79
CA TYR A 77 0.01 -1.86 14.36
C TYR A 77 -1.18 -2.76 14.65
N PHE A 78 -1.08 -4.01 14.24
CA PHE A 78 -2.09 -5.04 14.41
C PHE A 78 -1.50 -6.18 15.26
N PRO A 79 -1.89 -6.30 16.55
CA PRO A 79 -1.35 -7.33 17.44
C PRO A 79 -1.90 -8.73 17.17
N GLU A 80 -3.06 -8.84 16.53
CA GLU A 80 -3.71 -10.11 16.24
C GLU A 80 -3.02 -10.85 15.10
N SER A 81 -3.00 -12.18 15.16
CA SER A 81 -2.29 -13.02 14.20
C SER A 81 -2.80 -12.83 12.75
N PRO A 82 -1.90 -12.66 11.77
CA PRO A 82 -0.45 -12.44 11.95
C PRO A 82 -0.18 -11.05 12.54
N GLU A 83 0.75 -10.98 13.51
CA GLU A 83 1.18 -9.70 14.08
C GLU A 83 1.88 -8.87 12.98
N GLU A 84 1.37 -7.68 12.71
CA GLU A 84 1.74 -6.89 11.54
C GLU A 84 1.82 -5.39 11.86
N MET A 85 2.58 -4.65 11.04
CA MET A 85 2.56 -3.18 11.06
C MET A 85 2.51 -2.63 9.65
N TYR A 86 1.61 -1.69 9.37
CA TYR A 86 1.40 -1.12 8.05
C TYR A 86 1.94 0.30 8.03
N PHE A 87 2.92 0.56 7.17
CA PHE A 87 3.43 1.89 6.88
C PHE A 87 2.56 2.53 5.80
N VAL A 88 1.91 3.63 6.14
CA VAL A 88 0.88 4.28 5.32
C VAL A 88 1.29 5.71 5.03
N SER A 89 1.13 6.13 3.78
CA SER A 89 1.20 7.55 3.40
C SER A 89 -0.19 8.09 3.21
N TYR A 90 -0.39 9.37 3.53
CA TYR A 90 -1.63 10.06 3.21
C TYR A 90 -1.35 11.50 2.77
N GLN A 91 -2.10 11.99 1.80
CA GLN A 91 -1.95 13.34 1.27
C GLN A 91 -3.30 13.88 0.84
N GLY A 92 -3.51 15.18 0.97
CA GLY A 92 -4.82 15.75 0.69
C GLY A 92 -4.77 17.25 0.47
N ASN A 93 -5.95 17.78 0.14
CA ASN A 93 -6.22 19.20 0.02
C ASN A 93 -7.44 19.56 0.88
N SER A 94 -8.05 20.72 0.62
CA SER A 94 -9.24 21.20 1.35
C SER A 94 -10.52 20.39 1.13
N LYS A 95 -10.50 19.33 0.31
CA LYS A 95 -11.70 18.56 -0.07
C LYS A 95 -11.50 17.05 -0.06
N VAL A 96 -10.31 16.58 -0.39
CA VAL A 96 -10.03 15.16 -0.60
C VAL A 96 -8.71 14.80 0.06
N THR A 97 -8.70 13.65 0.72
CA THR A 97 -7.49 13.00 1.24
C THR A 97 -7.38 11.60 0.67
N VAL A 98 -6.19 11.26 0.20
CA VAL A 98 -5.82 9.97 -0.37
C VAL A 98 -4.87 9.28 0.57
N MET A 99 -5.09 7.99 0.82
CA MET A 99 -4.32 7.16 1.73
C MET A 99 -3.96 5.84 1.05
N SER A 100 -2.72 5.38 1.20
CA SER A 100 -2.28 4.08 0.66
C SER A 100 -1.23 3.44 1.55
N VAL A 101 -1.31 2.10 1.67
CA VAL A 101 -0.28 1.29 2.30
C VAL A 101 0.94 1.28 1.38
N ARG A 102 2.10 1.60 1.94
CA ARG A 102 3.38 1.63 1.22
C ARG A 102 4.24 0.42 1.52
N SER A 103 4.18 -0.07 2.75
CA SER A 103 4.87 -1.29 3.15
C SER A 103 4.20 -1.95 4.33
N VAL A 104 4.35 -3.28 4.44
CA VAL A 104 3.87 -4.08 5.56
C VAL A 104 5.03 -4.78 6.22
N PHE A 105 5.16 -4.62 7.53
CA PHE A 105 6.06 -5.39 8.37
C PHE A 105 5.37 -6.68 8.78
N ILE A 106 5.90 -7.81 8.33
CA ILE A 106 5.43 -9.15 8.68
C ILE A 106 6.64 -10.08 8.70
N ASN A 107 6.67 -11.04 9.64
CA ASN A 107 7.75 -12.03 9.76
C ASN A 107 9.16 -11.39 9.86
N GLY A 108 9.27 -10.25 10.54
CA GLY A 108 10.56 -9.61 10.82
C GLY A 108 11.13 -8.73 9.71
N ARG A 109 10.37 -8.46 8.63
CA ARG A 109 10.83 -7.63 7.52
C ARG A 109 9.71 -6.76 6.93
N TRP A 110 10.11 -5.62 6.39
CA TRP A 110 9.25 -4.75 5.59
C TRP A 110 9.13 -5.29 4.17
N LEU A 111 7.90 -5.39 3.67
CA LEU A 111 7.56 -5.86 2.33
C LEU A 111 6.73 -4.82 1.60
N THR A 112 6.99 -4.63 0.32
CA THR A 112 6.13 -3.87 -0.58
C THR A 112 5.13 -4.82 -1.25
N GLU A 113 4.12 -4.28 -1.93
CA GLU A 113 3.16 -5.09 -2.68
C GLU A 113 3.86 -6.03 -3.69
N ARG A 114 4.96 -5.59 -4.29
CA ARG A 114 5.74 -6.37 -5.26
C ARG A 114 6.45 -7.58 -4.65
N ASP A 115 6.65 -7.58 -3.34
CA ASP A 115 7.29 -8.68 -2.62
C ASP A 115 6.27 -9.77 -2.22
N LEU A 116 4.99 -9.54 -2.48
CA LEU A 116 3.87 -10.36 -2.03
C LEU A 116 3.21 -11.09 -3.19
N THR A 117 2.60 -12.22 -2.87
CA THR A 117 1.67 -12.87 -3.79
C THR A 117 0.37 -12.07 -3.88
N GLU A 118 -0.37 -12.20 -4.99
CA GLU A 118 -1.67 -11.55 -5.16
C GLU A 118 -2.64 -11.84 -3.99
N ALA A 119 -2.66 -13.09 -3.52
CA ALA A 119 -3.49 -13.50 -2.38
C ALA A 119 -3.07 -12.83 -1.06
N GLU A 120 -1.77 -12.64 -0.83
CA GLU A 120 -1.28 -11.92 0.35
C GLU A 120 -1.58 -10.43 0.27
N SER A 121 -1.41 -9.84 -0.92
CA SER A 121 -1.78 -8.44 -1.17
C SER A 121 -3.27 -8.22 -0.91
N GLU A 122 -4.14 -9.06 -1.46
CA GLU A 122 -5.59 -8.99 -1.24
C GLU A 122 -5.95 -9.14 0.26
N ARG A 123 -5.32 -10.06 0.98
CA ARG A 123 -5.52 -10.21 2.43
C ARG A 123 -5.15 -8.95 3.19
N ILE A 124 -4.01 -8.34 2.87
CA ILE A 124 -3.53 -7.11 3.51
C ILE A 124 -4.52 -5.98 3.25
N GLU A 125 -4.98 -5.86 2.01
CA GLU A 125 -5.96 -4.85 1.61
C GLU A 125 -7.27 -4.99 2.35
N ASN A 126 -7.80 -6.22 2.40
CA ASN A 126 -9.05 -6.51 3.11
C ASN A 126 -8.92 -6.24 4.62
N ARG A 127 -7.77 -6.54 5.21
CA ARG A 127 -7.50 -6.20 6.62
C ARG A 127 -7.43 -4.69 6.82
N PHE A 128 -6.73 -3.97 5.94
CA PHE A 128 -6.63 -2.52 6.02
C PHE A 128 -8.00 -1.85 5.89
N ASP A 129 -8.81 -2.31 4.95
CA ASP A 129 -10.16 -1.81 4.72
C ASP A 129 -11.03 -2.03 5.98
N LYS A 130 -11.06 -3.26 6.48
CA LYS A 130 -11.87 -3.63 7.64
C LYS A 130 -11.43 -2.91 8.93
N GLU A 131 -10.13 -2.84 9.17
CA GLU A 131 -9.62 -2.41 10.48
C GLU A 131 -9.32 -0.91 10.55
N ILE A 132 -9.02 -0.25 9.43
CA ILE A 132 -8.66 1.18 9.40
C ILE A 132 -9.69 1.97 8.61
N VAL A 133 -9.95 1.60 7.36
CA VAL A 133 -10.84 2.39 6.48
C VAL A 133 -12.25 2.45 7.06
N ASP A 134 -12.85 1.32 7.46
CA ASP A 134 -14.18 1.27 8.07
C ASP A 134 -14.29 2.10 9.37
N LYS A 135 -13.19 2.24 10.13
CA LYS A 135 -13.16 3.10 11.32
C LYS A 135 -13.12 4.57 10.91
N LEU A 136 -12.27 4.92 9.96
CA LEU A 136 -12.17 6.28 9.43
C LEU A 136 -13.47 6.73 8.77
N GLU A 137 -14.14 5.86 8.00
CA GLU A 137 -15.43 6.18 7.38
C GLU A 137 -16.50 6.51 8.42
N ARG A 138 -16.53 5.77 9.54
CA ARG A 138 -17.47 6.03 10.65
C ARG A 138 -17.17 7.34 11.37
N VAL A 139 -15.90 7.61 11.64
CA VAL A 139 -15.47 8.84 12.34
C VAL A 139 -15.69 10.08 11.47
N THR A 140 -15.39 9.97 10.17
CA THR A 140 -15.49 11.10 9.22
C THR A 140 -16.85 11.24 8.57
N ASN A 141 -17.74 10.25 8.74
CA ASN A 141 -19.01 10.13 8.01
C ASN A 141 -18.84 10.27 6.49
N SER A 142 -17.75 9.71 5.95
CA SER A 142 -17.37 9.81 4.54
C SER A 142 -16.96 8.44 4.02
N LYS A 143 -17.58 8.00 2.93
CA LYS A 143 -17.23 6.73 2.28
C LYS A 143 -15.97 6.89 1.44
N ALA A 144 -15.05 5.94 1.60
CA ALA A 144 -13.85 5.87 0.78
C ALA A 144 -14.16 5.25 -0.59
N THR A 145 -13.47 5.72 -1.62
CA THR A 145 -13.40 5.03 -2.92
C THR A 145 -12.02 4.45 -3.11
N ARG A 146 -11.96 3.25 -3.69
CA ARG A 146 -10.71 2.52 -3.95
C ARG A 146 -10.28 2.69 -5.40
N GLU A 147 -9.01 2.98 -5.64
CA GLU A 147 -8.43 3.15 -6.97
C GLU A 147 -7.05 2.48 -7.04
N ASN A 148 -6.73 1.85 -8.19
CA ASN A 148 -5.44 1.20 -8.47
C ASN A 148 -4.66 2.03 -9.49
#